data_AF-F3AJ91-F1
#
_entry.id   AF-F3AJ91-F1
#
_cell.length_a   1.000
_cell.length_b   1.000
_cell.length_c   1.000
_cell.angle_alpha   90.00
_cell.angle_beta   90.00
_cell.angle_gamma   90.00
#
_symmetry.space_group_name_H-M   'P 1'
#
loop_
_entity.id
_entity.type
_entity.pdbx_description
1 polymer ?
#
loop_
_entity_poly.entity_id
_entity_poly.type
_entity_poly.pdbx_seq_one_letter_code
_entity_poly.pdbx_strand_id
1 'polypeptide(L)'
;MPAYDESYLDGMIAKTRYLFKLIGRNCCDVFSAIVNYMKSDYRKYMDMGNPIYLNKTPKQIMEELDISIQNDHEISEEYDEFILEWMADIYVYMQWRYDLSSAEIVEKTTPESLYQKYYPLHETSVENGVRKLLNK
;
A
#
# COMPACT_ATOMS: atom_id res chain seq x y z
N MET A 1 15.16 -11.00 8.66
CA MET A 1 13.94 -11.70 9.11
C MET A 1 12.77 -10.91 8.57
N PRO A 2 11.70 -11.53 8.04
CA PRO A 2 10.56 -10.75 7.57
C PRO A 2 9.85 -10.05 8.72
N ALA A 3 9.11 -8.96 8.43
CA ALA A 3 8.42 -8.16 9.44
C ALA A 3 7.36 -8.97 10.23
N TYR A 4 6.73 -9.94 9.58
CA TYR A 4 5.75 -10.84 10.17
C TYR A 4 5.74 -12.19 9.43
N ASP A 5 5.03 -13.18 9.98
CA ASP A 5 4.95 -14.54 9.44
C ASP A 5 4.35 -14.58 8.01
N GLU A 6 4.89 -15.43 7.15
CA GLU A 6 4.48 -15.57 5.75
C GLU A 6 2.98 -15.90 5.59
N SER A 7 2.37 -16.56 6.58
CA SER A 7 0.93 -16.86 6.58
C SER A 7 0.02 -15.61 6.52
N TYR A 8 0.52 -14.43 6.89
CA TYR A 8 -0.20 -13.17 6.76
C TYR A 8 0.04 -12.45 5.42
N LEU A 9 1.03 -12.87 4.63
CA LEU A 9 1.49 -12.13 3.45
C LEU A 9 0.39 -12.00 2.39
N ASP A 10 -0.23 -13.11 1.98
CA ASP A 10 -1.29 -13.11 0.97
C ASP A 10 -2.48 -12.26 1.39
N GLY A 11 -2.87 -12.35 2.67
CA GLY A 11 -3.92 -11.53 3.25
C GLY A 11 -3.58 -10.04 3.23
N MET A 12 -2.33 -9.69 3.54
CA MET A 12 -1.84 -8.31 3.50
C MET A 12 -1.76 -7.76 2.08
N ILE A 13 -1.34 -8.56 1.10
CA ILE A 13 -1.35 -8.20 -0.32
C ILE A 13 -2.78 -7.91 -0.78
N ALA A 14 -3.69 -8.89 -0.64
CA ALA A 14 -5.06 -8.77 -1.10
C ALA A 14 -5.79 -7.57 -0.46
N LYS A 15 -5.58 -7.39 0.85
CA LYS A 15 -6.14 -6.27 1.60
C LYS A 15 -5.62 -4.92 1.12
N THR A 16 -4.30 -4.78 0.97
CA THR A 16 -3.68 -3.49 0.62
C THR A 16 -4.01 -3.11 -0.82
N ARG A 17 -4.04 -4.07 -1.75
CA ARG A 17 -4.55 -3.86 -3.11
C ARG A 17 -5.97 -3.30 -3.11
N TYR A 18 -6.88 -3.93 -2.37
CA TYR A 18 -8.26 -3.47 -2.30
C TYR A 18 -8.39 -2.09 -1.64
N LEU A 19 -7.63 -1.84 -0.57
CA LEU A 19 -7.58 -0.53 0.07
C LEU A 19 -7.12 0.57 -0.90
N PHE A 20 -6.07 0.33 -1.68
CA PHE A 20 -5.55 1.34 -2.62
C PHE A 20 -6.56 1.64 -3.73
N LYS A 21 -7.31 0.65 -4.22
CA LYS A 21 -8.44 0.88 -5.13
C LYS A 21 -9.55 1.70 -4.48
N LEU A 22 -9.89 1.42 -3.22
CA LEU A 22 -10.89 2.22 -2.50
C LEU A 22 -10.43 3.68 -2.34
N ILE A 23 -9.16 3.91 -2.01
CA ILE A 23 -8.58 5.25 -1.98
C ILE A 23 -8.68 5.90 -3.36
N GLY A 24 -8.28 5.20 -4.42
CA GLY A 24 -8.35 5.68 -5.81
C GLY A 24 -9.74 6.10 -6.26
N ARG A 25 -10.80 5.46 -5.74
CA ARG A 25 -12.19 5.80 -6.06
C ARG A 25 -12.79 6.90 -5.19
N ASN A 26 -12.33 7.03 -3.95
CA ASN A 26 -13.02 7.83 -2.92
C ASN A 26 -12.22 9.05 -2.45
N CYS A 27 -11.00 9.26 -2.95
CA CYS A 27 -10.15 10.40 -2.57
C CYS A 27 -9.82 11.24 -3.80
N CYS A 28 -9.92 12.57 -3.66
CA CYS A 28 -9.41 13.49 -4.68
C CYS A 28 -7.87 13.52 -4.68
N ASP A 29 -7.24 13.39 -3.50
CA ASP A 29 -5.79 13.32 -3.35
C ASP A 29 -5.38 11.90 -2.91
N VAL A 30 -5.26 11.02 -3.91
CA VAL A 30 -4.97 9.60 -3.73
C VAL A 30 -3.60 9.39 -3.07
N PHE A 31 -2.59 10.15 -3.49
CA PHE A 31 -1.24 9.98 -2.97
C PHE A 31 -1.09 10.46 -1.53
N SER A 32 -1.66 11.62 -1.18
CA SER A 32 -1.69 12.06 0.22
C SER A 32 -2.47 11.08 1.11
N ALA A 33 -3.58 10.52 0.62
CA ALA A 33 -4.33 9.51 1.37
C ALA A 33 -3.49 8.24 1.63
N ILE A 34 -2.71 7.78 0.63
CA ILE A 34 -1.76 6.67 0.81
C ILE A 34 -0.66 7.04 1.80
N VAL A 35 -0.09 8.24 1.74
CA VAL A 35 0.92 8.70 2.71
C VAL A 35 0.35 8.73 4.13
N ASN A 36 -0.85 9.29 4.31
CA ASN A 36 -1.53 9.34 5.60
C ASN A 36 -1.78 7.95 6.17
N TYR A 37 -2.25 7.01 5.33
CA TYR A 37 -2.37 5.61 5.71
C TYR A 37 -1.03 5.03 6.16
N MET A 38 0.02 5.20 5.36
CA MET A 38 1.36 4.64 5.64
C MET A 38 2.06 5.30 6.83
N LYS A 39 1.60 6.47 7.28
CA LYS A 39 2.09 7.15 8.50
C LYS A 39 1.13 7.03 9.69
N SER A 40 -0.02 6.37 9.52
CA SER A 40 -1.03 6.22 10.58
C SER A 40 -0.56 5.27 11.69
N ASP A 41 -1.12 5.45 12.89
CA ASP A 41 -0.92 4.51 13.99
C ASP A 41 -1.42 3.11 13.62
N TYR A 42 -2.49 3.00 12.82
CA TYR A 42 -2.97 1.72 12.32
C TYR A 42 -1.90 0.95 11.55
N ARG A 43 -1.22 1.62 10.62
CA ARG A 43 -0.16 0.99 9.85
C ARG A 43 1.07 0.71 10.70
N LYS A 44 1.43 1.59 11.63
CA LYS A 44 2.49 1.36 12.61
C LYS A 44 2.27 0.08 13.42
N TYR A 45 1.05 -0.20 13.90
CA TYR A 45 0.76 -1.45 14.61
C TYR A 45 0.80 -2.69 13.69
N MET A 46 0.43 -2.55 12.41
CA MET A 46 0.63 -3.63 11.43
C MET A 46 2.11 -3.91 11.19
N ASP A 47 2.94 -2.87 11.13
CA ASP A 47 4.40 -3.00 10.96
C ASP A 47 5.03 -3.75 12.14
N MET A 48 4.52 -3.55 13.36
CA MET A 48 4.90 -4.29 14.57
C MET A 48 4.35 -5.73 14.62
N GLY A 49 3.68 -6.19 13.55
CA GLY A 49 3.11 -7.53 13.46
C GLY A 49 1.89 -7.76 14.36
N ASN A 50 1.20 -6.71 14.81
CA ASN A 50 0.07 -6.85 15.73
C ASN A 50 -1.11 -7.57 15.05
N PRO A 51 -1.53 -8.77 15.52
CA PRO A 51 -2.56 -9.57 14.85
C PRO A 51 -3.92 -8.86 14.75
N ILE A 52 -4.27 -8.01 15.72
CA ILE A 52 -5.56 -7.29 15.69
C ILE A 52 -5.58 -6.32 14.50
N TYR A 53 -4.48 -5.61 14.25
CA TYR A 53 -4.38 -4.66 13.16
C TYR A 53 -4.14 -5.35 11.82
N LEU A 54 -3.33 -6.42 11.79
CA LEU A 54 -3.15 -7.25 10.60
C LEU A 54 -4.47 -7.85 10.08
N ASN A 55 -5.47 -8.04 10.94
CA ASN A 55 -6.80 -8.54 10.55
C ASN A 55 -7.85 -7.44 10.29
N LYS A 56 -7.53 -6.15 10.46
CA LYS A 56 -8.45 -5.05 10.11
C LYS A 56 -8.75 -5.08 8.62
N THR A 57 -10.01 -4.83 8.27
CA THR A 57 -10.49 -4.81 6.88
C THR A 57 -10.22 -3.45 6.24
N PRO A 58 -10.18 -3.35 4.89
CA PRO A 58 -10.05 -2.06 4.20
C PRO A 58 -11.14 -1.05 4.58
N LYS A 59 -12.37 -1.49 4.84
CA LYS A 59 -13.44 -0.58 5.28
C LYS A 59 -13.14 0.08 6.63
N GLN A 60 -12.64 -0.70 7.60
CA GLN A 60 -12.24 -0.16 8.90
C GLN A 60 -11.05 0.79 8.79
N ILE A 61 -10.14 0.52 7.85
CA ILE A 61 -9.00 1.41 7.60
C ILE A 61 -9.47 2.72 6.95
N MET A 62 -10.39 2.66 6.00
CA MET A 62 -10.97 3.87 5.38
C MET A 62 -11.70 4.73 6.41
N GLU A 63 -12.47 4.11 7.30
CA GLU A 63 -13.14 4.80 8.42
C GLU A 63 -12.14 5.49 9.36
N GLU A 64 -11.05 4.82 9.72
CA GLU A 64 -9.98 5.41 10.53
C GLU A 64 -9.29 6.61 9.86
N LEU A 65 -9.20 6.60 8.54
CA LEU A 65 -8.63 7.70 7.76
C LEU A 65 -9.62 8.84 7.50
N ASP A 66 -10.81 8.78 8.11
CA ASP A 66 -11.93 9.69 7.88
C ASP A 66 -12.37 9.74 6.40
N ILE A 67 -12.18 8.64 5.65
CA ILE A 67 -12.56 8.54 4.24
C ILE A 67 -13.89 7.79 4.13
N SER A 68 -14.92 8.52 3.71
CA SER A 68 -16.23 7.94 3.42
C SER A 68 -16.18 7.09 2.15
N ILE A 69 -16.66 5.85 2.24
CA ILE A 69 -16.78 4.96 1.07
C ILE A 69 -18.14 5.18 0.41
N GLN A 70 -18.13 5.64 -0.83
CA GLN A 70 -19.30 5.69 -1.70
C GLN A 70 -19.26 4.50 -2.65
N ASN A 71 -20.33 3.69 -2.65
CA ASN A 71 -20.37 2.42 -3.39
C ASN A 71 -20.57 2.61 -4.90
N ASP A 72 -20.97 3.80 -5.31
CA ASP A 72 -21.36 4.20 -6.67
C ASP A 72 -20.28 5.03 -7.39
N HIS A 73 -19.15 5.32 -6.73
CA HIS A 73 -18.03 5.99 -7.41
C HIS A 73 -17.43 5.11 -8.50
N GLU A 74 -17.39 5.66 -9.71
CA GLU A 74 -16.81 5.04 -10.89
C GLU A 74 -15.28 4.92 -10.76
N ILE A 75 -14.69 4.16 -11.68
CA ILE A 75 -13.23 4.04 -11.79
C ILE A 75 -12.67 5.43 -12.09
N SER A 76 -11.63 5.82 -11.35
CA SER A 76 -10.97 7.12 -11.55
C SER A 76 -10.41 7.23 -12.98
N GLU A 77 -10.62 8.37 -13.64
CA GLU A 77 -9.97 8.69 -14.93
C GLU A 77 -8.49 9.09 -14.77
N GLU A 78 -8.08 9.55 -13.58
CA GLU A 78 -6.72 10.04 -13.31
C GLU A 78 -5.76 8.92 -12.89
N TYR A 79 -6.20 8.08 -11.96
CA TYR A 79 -5.45 6.95 -11.41
C TYR A 79 -5.95 5.60 -11.92
N ASP A 80 -5.04 4.79 -12.44
CA ASP A 80 -5.28 3.42 -12.88
C ASP A 80 -5.21 2.44 -11.70
N GLU A 81 -6.28 1.68 -11.50
CA GLU A 81 -6.41 0.73 -10.39
C GLU A 81 -5.36 -0.39 -10.42
N PHE A 82 -4.91 -0.85 -11.58
CA PHE A 82 -3.87 -1.87 -11.68
C PHE A 82 -2.51 -1.32 -11.27
N ILE A 83 -2.24 -0.04 -11.57
CA ILE A 83 -1.02 0.62 -11.09
C ILE A 83 -1.08 0.77 -9.57
N LEU A 84 -2.23 1.14 -9.01
CA LEU A 84 -2.44 1.21 -7.56
C LEU A 84 -2.30 -0.16 -6.88
N GLU A 85 -2.80 -1.23 -7.49
CA GLU A 85 -2.59 -2.60 -6.98
C GLU A 85 -1.11 -2.99 -6.99
N TRP A 86 -0.39 -2.69 -8.07
CA TRP A 86 1.04 -2.94 -8.16
C TRP A 86 1.83 -2.14 -7.11
N MET A 87 1.46 -0.88 -6.86
CA MET A 87 2.06 -0.08 -5.78
C MET A 87 1.86 -0.74 -4.41
N ALA A 88 0.66 -1.25 -4.15
CA ALA A 88 0.36 -1.98 -2.91
C ALA A 88 1.27 -3.20 -2.75
N ASP A 89 1.51 -3.97 -3.81
CA ASP A 89 2.42 -5.12 -3.78
C ASP A 89 3.85 -4.72 -3.46
N ILE A 90 4.33 -3.67 -4.10
CA ILE A 90 5.68 -3.13 -3.86
C ILE A 90 5.85 -2.74 -2.40
N TYR A 91 4.90 -1.99 -1.83
CA TYR A 91 4.97 -1.56 -0.43
C TYR A 91 4.83 -2.71 0.57
N VAL A 92 3.90 -3.64 0.35
CA VAL A 92 3.75 -4.82 1.22
C VAL A 92 5.01 -5.67 1.17
N TYR A 93 5.59 -5.90 -0.02
CA TYR A 93 6.81 -6.68 -0.16
C TYR A 93 8.01 -5.97 0.46
N MET A 94 8.16 -4.65 0.28
CA MET A 94 9.21 -3.87 0.95
C MET A 94 9.16 -4.07 2.47
N GLN A 95 7.98 -3.90 3.06
CA GLN A 95 7.80 -4.07 4.50
C GLN A 95 8.09 -5.50 4.93
N TRP A 96 7.40 -6.48 4.33
CA TRP A 96 7.51 -7.88 4.74
C TRP A 96 8.92 -8.42 4.53
N ARG A 97 9.57 -8.19 3.39
CA ARG A 97 10.87 -8.80 3.05
C ARG A 97 12.07 -8.10 3.70
N TYR A 98 12.00 -6.79 3.88
CA TYR A 98 13.13 -5.97 4.35
C TYR A 98 12.93 -5.39 5.74
N ASP A 99 11.80 -5.68 6.40
CA ASP A 99 11.49 -5.20 7.75
C ASP A 99 11.55 -3.67 7.87
N LEU A 100 11.16 -2.98 6.79
CA LEU A 100 11.06 -1.53 6.74
C LEU A 100 9.70 -1.11 7.28
N SER A 101 9.66 -0.09 8.13
CA SER A 101 8.39 0.49 8.54
C SER A 101 7.70 1.17 7.36
N SER A 102 6.37 1.17 7.37
CA SER A 102 5.56 1.84 6.36
C SER A 102 5.90 3.32 6.20
N ALA A 103 6.18 4.03 7.30
CA ALA A 103 6.61 5.42 7.29
C ALA A 103 7.95 5.60 6.54
N GLU A 104 8.94 4.74 6.81
CA GLU A 104 10.23 4.78 6.10
C GLU A 104 10.07 4.45 4.61
N ILE A 105 9.17 3.51 4.27
CA ILE A 105 8.90 3.12 2.90
C ILE A 105 8.38 4.32 2.10
N VAL A 106 7.36 5.03 2.60
CA VAL A 106 6.80 6.18 1.86
C VAL A 106 7.71 7.40 1.85
N GLU A 107 8.65 7.51 2.79
CA GLU A 107 9.68 8.55 2.74
C GLU A 107 10.75 8.26 1.67
N LYS A 108 11.16 7.01 1.52
CA LYS A 108 12.14 6.60 0.51
C LYS A 108 11.53 6.50 -0.89
N THR A 109 10.28 6.06 -0.96
CA THR A 109 9.55 5.79 -2.20
C THR A 109 8.15 6.36 -2.08
N THR A 110 8.00 7.66 -2.38
CA THR A 110 6.69 8.34 -2.33
C THR A 110 5.70 7.72 -3.33
N PRO A 111 4.38 7.78 -3.05
CA PRO A 111 3.37 7.23 -3.96
C PRO A 111 3.43 7.82 -5.37
N GLU A 112 3.62 9.13 -5.49
CA GLU A 112 3.81 9.85 -6.76
C GLU A 112 4.97 9.25 -7.56
N SER A 113 6.13 9.11 -6.89
CA SER A 113 7.35 8.63 -7.54
C SER A 113 7.24 7.16 -7.93
N LEU A 114 6.53 6.36 -7.13
CA LEU A 114 6.32 4.95 -7.42
C LEU A 114 5.36 4.77 -8.59
N TYR A 115 4.25 5.51 -8.62
CA TYR A 115 3.28 5.48 -9.70
C TYR A 115 3.94 5.76 -11.06
N GLN A 116 4.79 6.80 -11.12
CA GLN A 116 5.57 7.13 -12.33
C GLN A 116 6.57 6.05 -12.76
N LYS A 117 6.99 5.18 -11.84
CA LYS A 117 7.93 4.07 -12.10
C LYS A 117 7.24 2.77 -12.50
N TYR A 118 5.92 2.77 -12.68
CA TYR A 118 5.19 1.58 -13.13
C TYR A 118 5.74 1.05 -14.46
N TYR A 119 5.72 1.85 -15.54
CA TYR A 119 6.14 1.40 -16.87
C TYR A 119 7.58 0.83 -16.95
N PRO A 120 8.60 1.36 -16.25
CA PRO A 120 9.92 0.73 -16.23
C PRO A 120 10.07 -0.50 -15.32
N LEU A 121 9.13 -0.77 -14.40
CA LEU A 121 9.29 -1.81 -13.37
C LEU A 121 8.22 -2.91 -13.36
N HIS A 122 7.01 -2.66 -13.86
CA HIS A 122 5.89 -3.60 -13.83
C HIS A 122 6.12 -4.88 -14.63
N GLU A 123 6.98 -4.84 -15.65
CA GLU A 123 7.38 -6.02 -16.43
C GLU A 123 8.31 -6.98 -15.65
N THR A 124 8.79 -6.56 -14.47
CA THR A 124 9.64 -7.35 -13.59
C THR A 124 8.85 -7.94 -12.43
N SER A 125 9.38 -8.98 -11.80
CA SER A 125 8.81 -9.48 -10.54
C SER A 125 8.83 -8.40 -9.46
N VAL A 126 7.86 -8.42 -8.53
CA VAL A 126 7.78 -7.51 -7.37
C VAL A 126 9.12 -7.45 -6.64
N GLU A 127 9.75 -8.60 -6.39
CA GLU A 127 11.08 -8.68 -5.78
C GLU A 127 12.15 -7.87 -6.53
N ASN A 128 12.21 -8.02 -7.86
CA ASN A 128 13.18 -7.29 -8.67
C ASN A 128 12.87 -5.79 -8.73
N GLY A 129 11.59 -5.42 -8.80
CA GLY A 129 11.13 -4.04 -8.70
C GLY A 129 11.59 -3.40 -7.40
N VAL A 130 11.35 -4.07 -6.27
CA VAL A 130 11.77 -3.59 -4.94
C VAL A 130 13.29 -3.48 -4.84
N ARG A 131 14.04 -4.49 -5.30
CA ARG A 131 15.52 -4.43 -5.29
C ARG A 131 16.04 -3.22 -6.06
N LYS A 132 15.46 -2.91 -7.22
CA LYS A 132 15.84 -1.72 -8.01
C LYS A 132 15.48 -0.40 -7.32
N LEU A 133 14.40 -0.38 -6.54
CA LEU A 133 13.96 0.80 -5.79
C LEU A 133 14.85 1.07 -4.56
N LEU A 134 15.30 0.03 -3.87
CA LEU A 134 16.14 0.14 -2.67
C LEU A 134 17.64 0.33 -2.98
N ASN A 135 18.13 -0.12 -4.13
CA ASN A 135 19.55 -0.01 -4.53
C ASN A 135 19.94 1.38 -5.10
N LYS A 136 19.28 2.46 -4.66
CA LYS A 136 19.58 3.82 -5.11
C LYS A 136 20.36 4.61 -4.08
#